data_AF-A0AA39F6K5-F1
#
_entry.id   AF-A0AA39F6K5-F1
#
_cell.length_a   1.000
_cell.length_b   1.000
_cell.length_c   1.000
_cell.angle_alpha   90.00
_cell.angle_beta   90.00
_cell.angle_gamma   90.00
#
_symmetry.space_group_name_H-M   'P 1'
#
loop_
_entity.id
_entity.type
_entity.pdbx_description
1 polymer ?
#
loop_
_entity_poly.entity_id
_entity_poly.type
_entity_poly.pdbx_seq_one_letter_code
_entity_poly.pdbx_strand_id
1 'polypeptide(L)'
;MHHPRASDIETFDLEDFKYNNVNMTAFRLVDLDEPKVADVLRQMERFQPIGPAILNRTGVIQADPALVYDSVQVFAHGLASLDRSHVLRPMNLSCEKEEPWDDGLSLYNYINATIDILTNNQNFGLYTSGKLT
;
A
#
# COMPACT_ATOMS: atom_id res chain seq x y z
N MET A 1 -8.06 19.31 14.51
CA MET A 1 -8.03 19.51 13.04
C MET A 1 -7.16 18.42 12.45
N HIS A 2 -7.74 17.47 11.70
CA HIS A 2 -6.97 16.52 10.91
C HIS A 2 -6.57 17.22 9.60
N HIS A 3 -5.27 17.33 9.34
CA HIS A 3 -4.77 17.82 8.07
C HIS A 3 -4.85 16.67 7.04
N PRO A 4 -5.49 16.84 5.88
CA PRO A 4 -5.52 15.81 4.84
C PRO A 4 -4.10 15.57 4.33
N ARG A 5 -3.66 14.30 4.34
CA ARG A 5 -2.47 13.93 3.57
C ARG A 5 -2.88 13.77 2.12
N ALA A 6 -2.05 14.25 1.20
CA ALA A 6 -2.33 14.20 -0.24
C ALA A 6 -2.63 12.77 -0.75
N SER A 7 -2.06 11.74 -0.10
CA SER A 7 -2.27 10.32 -0.42
C SER A 7 -3.61 9.76 0.05
N ASP A 8 -4.32 10.42 0.96
CA ASP A 8 -5.58 9.94 1.56
C ASP A 8 -6.79 10.79 1.14
N ILE A 9 -6.64 11.70 0.17
CA ILE A 9 -7.68 12.68 -0.21
C ILE A 9 -9.01 12.02 -0.63
N GLU A 10 -8.95 10.80 -1.16
CA GLU A 10 -10.13 9.99 -1.52
C GLU A 10 -10.92 9.42 -0.33
N THR A 11 -10.34 9.48 0.87
CA THR A 11 -11.01 9.08 2.11
C THR A 11 -11.71 10.24 2.81
N PHE A 12 -11.57 11.47 2.29
CA PHE A 12 -12.21 12.66 2.82
C PHE A 12 -13.52 12.98 2.12
N ASP A 13 -14.46 13.51 2.89
CA ASP A 13 -15.69 14.07 2.37
C ASP A 13 -15.41 15.40 1.66
N LEU A 14 -15.61 15.44 0.35
CA LEU A 14 -15.39 16.61 -0.49
C LEU A 14 -16.69 17.37 -0.80
N GLU A 15 -17.80 17.09 -0.10
CA GLU A 15 -19.10 17.72 -0.33
C GLU A 15 -19.04 19.25 -0.32
N ASP A 16 -18.26 19.86 0.57
CA ASP A 16 -18.11 21.32 0.65
C ASP A 16 -17.39 21.93 -0.56
N PHE A 17 -16.54 21.14 -1.23
CA PHE A 17 -15.82 21.55 -2.43
C PHE A 17 -16.59 21.25 -3.71
N LYS A 18 -17.60 20.38 -3.61
CA LYS A 18 -18.43 19.91 -4.72
C LYS A 18 -19.19 21.03 -5.41
N TYR A 19 -19.60 22.05 -4.65
CA TYR A 19 -20.48 23.12 -5.11
C TYR A 19 -19.74 24.33 -5.70
N ASN A 20 -18.40 24.34 -5.65
CA ASN A 20 -17.59 25.52 -5.99
C ASN A 20 -16.98 25.47 -7.41
N ASN A 21 -17.39 24.51 -8.25
CA ASN A 21 -16.83 24.31 -9.61
C ASN A 21 -15.29 24.26 -9.64
N VAL A 22 -14.68 23.70 -8.60
CA VAL A 22 -13.21 23.58 -8.51
C VAL A 22 -12.78 22.28 -9.17
N ASN A 23 -11.84 22.37 -10.11
CA ASN A 23 -11.17 21.19 -10.64
C ASN A 23 -10.14 20.71 -9.62
N MET A 24 -10.43 19.57 -9.00
CA MET A 24 -9.50 18.89 -8.10
C MET A 24 -8.77 17.80 -8.87
N THR A 25 -7.48 17.67 -8.63
CA THR A 25 -6.67 16.57 -9.16
C THR A 25 -5.99 15.92 -7.99
N ALA A 26 -6.07 14.60 -7.96
CA ALA A 26 -5.53 13.80 -6.88
C ALA A 26 -4.97 12.51 -7.46
N PHE A 27 -4.20 11.81 -6.64
CA PHE A 27 -3.61 10.54 -7.03
C PHE A 27 -4.20 9.46 -6.14
N ARG A 28 -4.54 8.33 -6.75
CA ARG A 28 -5.00 7.14 -6.04
C ARG A 28 -3.87 6.12 -6.06
N LEU A 29 -3.45 5.70 -4.88
CA LEU A 29 -2.38 4.72 -4.74
C LEU A 29 -2.86 3.31 -5.10
N VAL A 30 -4.08 2.94 -4.71
CA VAL A 30 -4.61 1.57 -4.85
C VAL A 30 -5.66 1.51 -5.96
N ASP A 31 -5.45 0.70 -6.99
CA ASP A 31 -6.41 0.56 -8.09
C ASP A 31 -7.54 -0.41 -7.73
N LEU A 32 -8.73 0.12 -7.43
CA LEU A 32 -9.92 -0.69 -7.11
C LEU A 32 -10.53 -1.40 -8.31
N ASP A 33 -10.20 -0.96 -9.53
CA ASP A 33 -10.70 -1.58 -10.76
C ASP A 33 -9.94 -2.87 -11.08
N GLU A 34 -8.79 -3.11 -10.44
CA GLU A 34 -8.05 -4.35 -10.55
C GLU A 34 -8.72 -5.47 -9.73
N PRO A 35 -9.20 -6.57 -10.36
CA PRO A 35 -9.93 -7.63 -9.65
C PRO A 35 -9.13 -8.28 -8.52
N LYS A 36 -7.81 -8.39 -8.69
CA LYS A 36 -6.90 -8.94 -7.68
C LYS A 36 -6.88 -8.07 -6.42
N VAL A 37 -6.85 -6.74 -6.59
CA VAL A 37 -6.90 -5.78 -5.49
C VAL A 37 -8.24 -5.86 -4.77
N ALA A 38 -9.36 -5.87 -5.51
CA ALA A 38 -10.70 -5.98 -4.93
C ALA A 38 -10.86 -7.26 -4.08
N ASP A 39 -10.32 -8.39 -4.53
CA ASP A 39 -10.35 -9.64 -3.78
C ASP A 39 -9.52 -9.59 -2.50
N VAL A 40 -8.34 -8.98 -2.54
CA VAL A 40 -7.49 -8.78 -1.36
C VAL A 40 -8.19 -7.90 -0.34
N LEU A 41 -8.77 -6.77 -0.76
CA LEU A 41 -9.50 -5.86 0.14
C LEU A 41 -10.69 -6.57 0.80
N ARG A 42 -11.46 -7.36 0.04
CA ARG A 42 -12.54 -8.19 0.58
C ARG A 42 -12.05 -9.23 1.60
N GLN A 43 -10.86 -9.78 1.41
CA GLN A 43 -10.25 -10.67 2.40
C GLN A 43 -9.85 -9.91 3.67
N MET A 44 -9.26 -8.72 3.52
CA MET A 44 -8.88 -7.85 4.65
C MET A 44 -10.09 -7.48 5.52
N GLU A 45 -11.25 -7.15 4.93
CA GLU A 45 -12.49 -6.86 5.66
C GLU A 45 -12.90 -7.99 6.60
N ARG A 46 -12.69 -9.26 6.21
CA ARG A 46 -13.05 -10.42 7.03
C ARG A 46 -12.22 -10.51 8.31
N PHE A 47 -11.03 -9.92 8.32
CA PHE A 47 -10.13 -9.90 9.47
C PHE A 47 -10.26 -8.63 10.33
N GLN A 48 -11.26 -7.76 10.07
CA GLN A 48 -11.54 -6.56 10.86
C GLN A 48 -12.45 -6.70 12.11
N PRO A 49 -12.85 -7.87 12.66
CA PRO A 49 -13.76 -7.85 13.81
C PRO A 49 -13.14 -7.26 15.10
N ILE A 50 -11.81 -7.02 15.15
CA ILE A 50 -11.10 -6.45 16.30
C ILE A 50 -10.06 -5.42 15.82
N GLY A 51 -10.46 -4.17 15.59
CA GLY A 51 -9.54 -3.08 15.24
C GLY A 51 -10.22 -1.86 14.58
N PRO A 52 -9.50 -0.75 14.38
CA PRO A 52 -9.97 0.37 13.56
C PRO A 52 -10.20 -0.11 12.12
N ALA A 53 -11.30 0.34 11.51
CA ALA A 53 -11.65 -0.04 10.14
C ALA A 53 -10.54 0.40 9.17
N ILE A 54 -9.91 -0.56 8.50
CA ILE A 54 -8.84 -0.33 7.53
C ILE A 54 -9.42 0.15 6.19
N LEU A 55 -10.68 -0.22 5.93
CA LEU A 55 -11.46 0.24 4.79
C LEU A 55 -12.53 1.21 5.25
N ASN A 56 -12.74 2.27 4.47
CA ASN A 56 -13.86 3.17 4.69
C ASN A 56 -15.18 2.53 4.19
N ARG A 57 -16.30 3.21 4.41
CA ARG A 57 -17.64 2.72 4.01
C ARG A 57 -17.82 2.49 2.51
N THR A 58 -16.92 3.04 1.68
CA THR A 58 -16.93 2.88 0.22
C THR A 58 -15.89 1.84 -0.25
N GLY A 59 -15.28 1.07 0.66
CA GLY A 59 -14.31 0.01 0.33
C GLY A 59 -12.90 0.52 -0.02
N VAL A 60 -12.59 1.79 0.26
CA VAL A 60 -11.29 2.40 0.00
C VAL A 60 -10.37 2.20 1.20
N ILE A 61 -9.16 1.71 0.94
CA ILE A 61 -8.10 1.56 1.93
C ILE A 61 -7.30 2.87 2.07
N GLN A 62 -6.90 3.22 3.29
CA GLN A 62 -5.98 4.33 3.51
C GLN A 62 -4.56 3.99 3.00
N ALA A 63 -3.76 5.01 2.69
CA ALA A 63 -2.41 4.82 2.15
C ALA A 63 -1.50 4.04 3.10
N ASP A 64 -1.50 4.37 4.40
CA ASP A 64 -0.63 3.71 5.39
C ASP A 64 -0.84 2.19 5.46
N PRO A 65 -2.06 1.67 5.68
CA PRO A 65 -2.27 0.22 5.73
C PRO A 65 -2.02 -0.47 4.39
N ALA A 66 -2.28 0.19 3.25
CA ALA A 66 -1.92 -0.33 1.93
C ALA A 66 -0.40 -0.50 1.78
N LEU A 67 0.38 0.52 2.18
CA LEU A 67 1.85 0.48 2.13
C LEU A 67 2.44 -0.56 3.09
N VAL A 68 1.85 -0.75 4.27
CA VAL A 68 2.27 -1.81 5.20
C VAL A 68 2.00 -3.19 4.59
N TYR A 69 0.83 -3.40 4.00
CA TYR A 69 0.53 -4.67 3.32
C TYR A 69 1.56 -4.95 2.22
N ASP A 70 1.84 -3.96 1.36
CA ASP A 70 2.83 -4.08 0.30
C ASP A 70 4.23 -4.39 0.83
N SER A 71 4.64 -3.75 1.93
CA SER A 71 5.94 -4.01 2.56
C SER A 71 6.10 -5.47 3.00
N VAL A 72 5.03 -6.06 3.57
CA VAL A 72 5.01 -7.46 4.02
C VAL A 72 5.03 -8.41 2.82
N GLN A 73 4.26 -8.12 1.77
CA GLN A 73 4.24 -8.93 0.56
C GLN A 73 5.61 -8.94 -0.14
N VAL A 74 6.19 -7.77 -0.37
CA VAL A 74 7.51 -7.65 -1.01
C VAL A 74 8.57 -8.37 -0.19
N PHE A 75 8.57 -8.20 1.13
CA PHE A 75 9.51 -8.88 1.99
C PHE A 75 9.34 -10.41 1.96
N ALA A 76 8.10 -10.90 2.07
CA ALA A 76 7.82 -12.34 2.04
C ALA A 76 8.20 -12.97 0.69
N HIS A 77 7.87 -12.32 -0.42
CA HIS A 77 8.24 -12.77 -1.76
C HIS A 77 9.74 -12.73 -2.00
N GLY A 78 10.41 -11.66 -1.57
CA GLY A 78 11.87 -11.53 -1.66
C GLY A 78 12.59 -12.60 -0.84
N LEU A 79 12.14 -12.82 0.40
CA LEU A 79 12.69 -13.84 1.30
C LEU A 79 12.47 -15.26 0.77
N ALA A 80 11.27 -15.58 0.29
CA ALA A 80 10.97 -16.88 -0.32
C ALA A 80 11.78 -17.12 -1.61
N SER A 81 12.08 -16.08 -2.37
CA SER A 81 12.92 -16.17 -3.57
C SER A 81 14.39 -16.41 -3.21
N LEU A 82 14.87 -15.77 -2.14
CA LEU A 82 16.21 -16.00 -1.60
C LEU A 82 16.37 -17.43 -1.06
N ASP A 83 15.40 -17.92 -0.28
CA ASP A 83 15.42 -19.28 0.30
C ASP A 83 15.48 -20.40 -0.75
N ARG A 84 14.90 -20.15 -1.94
CA ARG A 84 14.95 -21.09 -3.06
C ARG A 84 16.31 -21.13 -3.76
N SER A 85 17.09 -20.05 -3.69
CA SER A 85 18.35 -19.92 -4.42
C SER A 85 19.59 -20.06 -3.55
N HIS A 86 19.48 -19.71 -2.26
CA HIS A 86 20.57 -19.71 -1.28
C HIS A 86 20.08 -20.22 0.07
N VAL A 87 21.00 -20.80 0.84
CA VAL A 87 20.71 -21.17 2.23
C VAL A 87 20.67 -19.90 3.08
N LEU A 88 19.50 -19.52 3.56
CA LEU A 88 19.33 -18.40 4.48
C LEU A 88 20.08 -18.64 5.79
N ARG A 89 20.97 -17.71 6.17
CA ARG A 89 21.69 -17.76 7.45
C ARG A 89 21.37 -16.52 8.29
N PRO A 90 20.36 -16.59 9.17
CA PRO A 90 20.09 -15.50 10.10
C PRO A 90 21.31 -15.23 10.98
N MET A 91 21.60 -13.94 11.18
CA MET A 91 22.73 -13.48 11.99
C MET A 91 22.25 -12.54 13.09
N ASN A 92 22.82 -12.67 14.29
CA ASN A 92 22.64 -11.67 15.35
C ASN A 92 23.55 -10.48 15.06
N LEU A 93 22.95 -9.35 14.73
CA LEU A 93 23.65 -8.08 14.51
C LEU A 93 23.67 -7.25 15.81
N SER A 94 24.64 -6.35 15.92
CA SER A 94 24.72 -5.36 17.00
C SER A 94 24.79 -3.97 16.42
N CYS A 95 24.08 -3.00 16.99
CA CYS A 95 24.20 -1.60 16.59
C CYS A 95 25.57 -0.98 16.98
N GLU A 96 26.31 -1.61 17.88
CA GLU A 96 27.66 -1.17 18.29
C GLU A 96 28.75 -1.62 17.31
N LYS A 97 28.45 -2.60 16.44
CA LYS A 97 29.37 -3.15 15.45
C LYS A 97 28.76 -2.96 14.07
N GLU A 98 29.42 -2.18 13.23
CA GLU A 98 29.01 -1.95 11.83
C GLU A 98 29.38 -3.16 10.94
N GLU A 99 28.90 -4.35 11.30
CA GLU A 99 29.04 -5.57 10.50
C GLU A 99 27.74 -5.82 9.73
N PRO A 100 27.77 -5.80 8.38
CA PRO A 100 26.59 -6.09 7.58
C PRO A 100 26.23 -7.58 7.64
N TRP A 101 24.97 -7.91 7.37
CA TRP A 101 24.57 -9.28 7.13
C TRP A 101 24.95 -9.72 5.71
N ASP A 102 25.73 -10.80 5.60
CA ASP A 102 26.26 -11.31 4.32
C ASP A 102 25.17 -11.56 3.27
N ASP A 103 24.04 -12.15 3.65
CA ASP A 103 22.92 -12.45 2.73
C ASP A 103 22.03 -11.22 2.46
N GLY A 104 22.29 -10.08 3.13
CA GLY A 104 21.47 -8.88 3.06
C GLY A 104 21.41 -8.27 1.66
N LEU A 105 22.53 -8.27 0.92
CA LEU A 105 22.58 -7.76 -0.45
C LEU A 105 21.75 -8.64 -1.41
N SER A 106 21.82 -9.96 -1.23
CA SER A 106 21.02 -10.91 -2.01
C SER A 106 19.53 -10.70 -1.74
N LEU A 107 19.14 -10.58 -0.47
CA LEU A 107 17.75 -10.31 -0.09
C LEU A 107 17.25 -9.00 -0.70
N TYR A 108 18.05 -7.92 -0.62
CA TYR A 108 17.71 -6.63 -1.21
C TYR A 108 17.44 -6.74 -2.71
N ASN A 109 18.26 -7.51 -3.44
CA ASN A 109 18.07 -7.72 -4.88
C ASN A 109 16.77 -8.46 -5.18
N TYR A 110 16.40 -9.47 -4.38
CA TYR A 110 15.11 -10.18 -4.53
C TYR A 110 13.91 -9.32 -4.18
N ILE A 111 14.01 -8.49 -3.13
CA ILE A 111 13.00 -7.49 -2.76
C ILE A 111 12.77 -6.54 -3.94
N ASN A 112 13.84 -5.98 -4.52
CA ASN A 112 13.75 -5.01 -5.60
C ASN A 112 13.23 -5.60 -6.93
N ALA A 113 13.28 -6.92 -7.09
CA ALA A 113 12.74 -7.62 -8.25
C ALA A 113 11.23 -7.95 -8.12
N THR A 114 10.60 -7.69 -6.97
CA THR A 114 9.19 -8.01 -6.73
C THR A 114 8.26 -6.93 -7.29
N ILE A 115 7.21 -7.34 -8.02
CA ILE A 115 6.29 -6.42 -8.76
C ILE A 115 4.83 -6.52 -8.25
N ASP A 116 4.49 -7.55 -7.47
CA ASP A 116 3.12 -7.78 -6.99
C ASP A 116 2.80 -7.00 -5.72
N ILE A 117 2.35 -5.75 -5.86
CA ILE A 117 1.94 -4.86 -4.76
C ILE A 117 0.61 -4.15 -5.08
N LEU A 118 -0.18 -3.80 -4.05
CA LEU A 118 -1.47 -3.10 -4.18
C LEU A 118 -1.30 -1.68 -4.73
N THR A 119 -0.16 -1.04 -4.44
CA THR A 119 0.12 0.34 -4.83
C THR A 119 0.85 0.49 -6.17
N ASN A 120 0.86 -0.55 -7.02
CA ASN A 120 1.54 -0.53 -8.33
C ASN A 120 0.82 0.33 -9.40
N ASN A 121 -0.03 1.27 -8.98
CA ASN A 121 -0.85 2.05 -9.87
C ASN A 121 -0.05 3.18 -10.55
N GLN A 122 0.02 3.16 -11.88
CA GLN A 122 0.58 4.24 -12.71
C GLN A 122 -0.49 5.26 -13.15
N ASN A 123 -1.76 5.04 -12.83
CA ASN A 123 -2.88 5.86 -13.27
C ASN A 123 -3.22 6.96 -12.27
N PHE A 124 -3.02 8.20 -12.70
CA PHE A 124 -3.44 9.39 -11.99
C PHE A 124 -4.93 9.67 -12.26
N GLY A 125 -5.79 9.38 -11.28
CA GLY A 125 -7.24 9.65 -11.39
C GLY A 125 -7.55 11.15 -11.30
N LEU A 126 -8.11 11.75 -12.36
CA LEU A 126 -8.66 13.10 -12.28
C LEU A 126 -9.95 13.08 -11.44
N TYR A 127 -9.85 13.51 -10.18
CA TYR A 127 -11.02 13.71 -9.32
C TYR A 127 -11.78 14.99 -9.71
N THR A 128 -12.52 14.96 -10.81
CA THR A 128 -13.43 16.07 -11.14
C THR A 128 -14.62 16.05 -10.18
N SER A 129 -14.64 16.99 -9.25
CA SER A 129 -15.88 17.41 -8.62
C SER A 129 -16.84 17.91 -9.71
N GLY A 130 -17.81 17.08 -10.11
CA GLY A 130 -18.99 17.57 -10.83
C GLY A 130 -19.50 16.69 -11.97
N LYS A 131 -20.18 15.59 -11.64
CA LYS A 131 -21.53 15.29 -12.15
C LYS A 131 -22.10 14.09 -11.41
N LEU A 132 -23.02 14.38 -10.47
CA LEU A 132 -24.12 13.46 -10.21
C LEU A 132 -24.99 13.47 -11.48
N THR A 133 -24.84 12.43 -12.28
CA THR A 133 -25.94 11.84 -13.04
C THR A 133 -25.89 10.36 -12.82
#